data_AF-A0A7S2QK26-F1
#
_entry.id   AF-A0A7S2QK26-F1
#
_cell.length_a   1.000
_cell.length_b   1.000
_cell.length_c   1.000
_cell.angle_alpha   90.00
_cell.angle_beta   90.00
_cell.angle_gamma   90.00
#
_symmetry.space_group_name_H-M   'P 1'
#
loop_
_entity.id
_entity.type
_entity.pdbx_description
1 polymer ?
#
loop_
_entity_poly.entity_id
_entity_poly.type
_entity_poly.pdbx_seq_one_letter_code
_entity_poly.pdbx_strand_id
1 'polypeptide(L)'
;PQLQRVVLEAAGAETQATLCGTADDIQALFNASARHESYFTRPAEERRADTATPYPIFMCTKGRWDSGLLGWRASHCLGSPAAGEPLVPVVVVVEPQEESKYRVVWPDALLLVLPRPAETAIGFARWVVQKVCTSSRDKVNGRTLRLPFVWMVDDLLVAFYKLERPLGRGGCKVMRALTDRGFREAFLAVQRHPDICGIAIAGFLRDRGLSKLVKMDWVVDGSMALQKVALLNLVRLKELGAEYCTRLRKSEDLALCFDVSQRQGGHILKAQCYCYRALHMDAGGAAEVRTECRRNEFATISELVQGGNLDALPPGHRNAAMALLAWLRASRSSNAALDTHVVLPDGAVSAEFVGATLADTLLQLPWLENQAEGRPGGAAQLAGRRWCLGLISPRPGQLTISKATRALPNTTRLLTRFAEQQLLAEDGLQDFRYTTMQIHVDAGEVGKVRASEVCAGPACAAAFGDFGALELWTMGDGGEVPMHVAGPVRGFPDLRPGDRLMGTRRDIKGRLVQFDPRRPHCWLPAGAPSSADARRFIVTFSSRAGCLGAEEWCVQALLDRRFRLPDAAWLERHGAADAP
;
A
#
# COMPACT_ATOMS: atom_id res chain seq x y z
N PRO A 1 -22.18 24.99 21.57
CA PRO A 1 -23.42 25.17 20.78
C PRO A 1 -24.42 24.04 21.14
N GLN A 2 -25.73 24.32 21.16
CA GLN A 2 -26.71 23.25 21.41
C GLN A 2 -26.76 22.32 20.19
N LEU A 3 -26.44 21.05 20.38
CA LEU A 3 -26.51 20.04 19.32
C LEU A 3 -27.97 19.62 19.11
N GLN A 4 -28.39 19.53 17.86
CA GLN A 4 -29.67 18.98 17.45
C GLN A 4 -29.50 17.55 16.97
N ARG A 5 -30.57 16.76 17.10
CA ARG A 5 -30.67 15.39 16.59
C ARG A 5 -31.86 15.31 15.63
N VAL A 6 -31.61 14.81 14.43
CA VAL A 6 -32.63 14.60 13.40
C VAL A 6 -32.59 13.15 12.98
N VAL A 7 -33.70 12.42 13.17
CA VAL A 7 -33.81 11.04 12.73
C VAL A 7 -34.30 11.02 11.29
N LEU A 8 -33.51 10.41 10.42
CA LEU A 8 -33.80 10.24 9.00
C LEU A 8 -34.30 8.83 8.72
N GLU A 9 -35.49 8.72 8.14
CA GLU A 9 -36.05 7.47 7.64
C GLU A 9 -35.83 7.37 6.13
N ALA A 10 -35.05 6.38 5.69
CA ALA A 10 -34.83 6.13 4.26
C ALA A 10 -36.10 5.58 3.61
N ALA A 11 -36.46 6.09 2.43
CA ALA A 11 -37.66 5.65 1.72
C ALA A 11 -37.52 4.19 1.25
N GLY A 12 -38.52 3.37 1.58
CA GLY A 12 -38.59 1.97 1.14
C GLY A 12 -37.57 1.04 1.82
N ALA A 13 -36.95 1.46 2.92
CA ALA A 13 -36.03 0.63 3.70
C ALA A 13 -36.31 0.77 5.19
N GLU A 14 -36.15 -0.30 5.95
CA GLU A 14 -36.12 -0.28 7.43
C GLU A 14 -34.78 0.30 7.93
N THR A 15 -34.34 1.43 7.38
CA THR A 15 -33.07 2.06 7.69
C THR A 15 -33.30 3.44 8.27
N GLN A 16 -32.90 3.60 9.54
CA GLN A 16 -32.97 4.86 10.26
C GLN A 16 -31.57 5.30 10.65
N ALA A 17 -31.16 6.50 10.28
CA ALA A 17 -29.89 7.07 10.71
C ALA A 17 -30.16 8.39 11.43
N THR A 18 -29.28 8.77 12.36
CA THR A 18 -29.45 10.03 13.09
C THR A 18 -28.39 11.03 12.67
N LEU A 19 -28.83 12.18 12.16
CA LEU A 19 -27.96 13.35 12.02
C LEU A 19 -27.85 14.05 13.37
N CYS A 20 -26.63 14.30 13.81
CA CYS A 20 -26.34 14.99 15.05
C CYS A 20 -25.34 16.12 14.76
N GLY A 21 -25.66 17.36 15.09
CA GLY A 21 -24.77 18.49 14.80
C GLY A 21 -25.35 19.82 15.24
N THR A 22 -24.70 20.91 14.87
CA THR A 22 -25.27 22.25 15.05
C THR A 22 -26.50 22.44 14.16
N ALA A 23 -27.40 23.35 14.54
CA ALA A 23 -28.57 23.68 13.73
C ALA A 23 -28.16 24.15 12.32
N ASP A 24 -27.12 24.98 12.24
CA ASP A 24 -26.60 25.53 10.98
C ASP A 24 -26.07 24.44 10.05
N ASP A 25 -25.36 23.44 10.58
CA ASP A 25 -24.83 22.34 9.77
C ASP A 25 -25.92 21.44 9.21
N ILE A 26 -26.90 21.09 10.06
CA ILE A 26 -28.05 20.30 9.65
C ILE A 26 -28.83 21.07 8.59
N GLN A 27 -29.07 22.37 8.81
CA GLN A 27 -29.75 23.22 7.86
C GLN A 27 -28.96 23.37 6.54
N ALA A 28 -27.63 23.47 6.59
CA ALA A 28 -26.79 23.52 5.39
C ALA A 28 -26.93 22.25 4.52
N LEU A 29 -27.03 21.07 5.14
CA LEU A 29 -27.27 19.81 4.42
C LEU A 29 -28.66 19.77 3.77
N PHE A 30 -29.71 20.19 4.49
CA PHE A 30 -31.06 20.28 3.91
C PHE A 30 -31.17 21.37 2.84
N ASN A 31 -30.47 22.49 2.99
CA ASN A 31 -30.38 23.53 1.96
C ASN A 31 -29.70 22.99 0.71
N ALA A 32 -28.61 22.22 0.85
CA ALA A 32 -27.97 21.56 -0.28
C ALA A 32 -28.95 20.63 -1.00
N SER A 33 -29.77 19.87 -0.26
CA SER A 33 -30.86 19.07 -0.83
C SER A 33 -31.86 19.90 -1.62
N ALA A 34 -32.40 20.96 -1.00
CA ALA A 34 -33.46 21.79 -1.60
C ALA A 34 -33.00 22.49 -2.90
N ARG A 35 -31.75 22.94 -2.96
CA ARG A 35 -31.17 23.54 -4.19
C ARG A 35 -31.20 22.59 -5.39
N HIS A 36 -31.19 21.29 -5.14
CA HIS A 36 -31.17 20.27 -6.19
C HIS A 36 -32.55 19.70 -6.51
N GLU A 37 -33.64 20.25 -5.97
CA GLU A 37 -35.00 19.75 -6.25
C GLU A 37 -35.31 19.79 -7.76
N SER A 38 -34.88 20.87 -8.43
CA SER A 38 -35.03 21.01 -9.89
C SER A 38 -34.30 19.93 -10.70
N TYR A 39 -33.27 19.29 -10.14
CA TYR A 39 -32.58 18.18 -10.80
C TYR A 39 -33.52 16.96 -10.97
N PHE A 40 -34.41 16.74 -10.01
CA PHE A 40 -35.31 15.59 -10.00
C PHE A 40 -36.59 15.80 -10.81
N THR A 41 -36.98 17.06 -11.03
CA THR A 41 -38.15 17.40 -11.85
C THR A 41 -37.83 17.54 -13.33
N ARG A 42 -36.56 17.76 -13.69
CA ARG A 42 -36.11 17.86 -15.08
C ARG A 42 -35.99 16.49 -15.77
N PRO A 43 -36.27 16.43 -17.09
CA PRO A 43 -35.90 15.29 -17.94
C PRO A 43 -34.39 14.98 -17.86
N ALA A 44 -34.01 13.73 -18.10
CA ALA A 44 -32.63 13.27 -17.88
C ALA A 44 -31.61 14.05 -18.72
N GLU A 45 -31.96 14.35 -19.97
CA GLU A 45 -31.20 15.13 -20.96
C GLU A 45 -30.97 16.60 -20.56
N GLU A 46 -31.84 17.16 -19.71
CA GLU A 46 -31.77 18.53 -19.21
C GLU A 46 -31.06 18.63 -17.85
N ARG A 47 -30.78 17.49 -17.20
CA ARG A 47 -30.06 17.46 -15.94
C ARG A 47 -28.65 18.00 -16.13
N ARG A 48 -28.21 18.81 -15.16
CA ARG A 48 -26.86 19.38 -15.11
C ARG A 48 -26.35 19.26 -13.70
N ALA A 49 -25.07 18.91 -13.55
CA ALA A 49 -24.42 18.93 -12.25
C ALA A 49 -24.22 20.37 -11.77
N ASP A 50 -24.22 20.55 -10.45
CA ASP A 50 -23.77 21.79 -9.82
C ASP A 50 -22.25 21.87 -9.97
N THR A 51 -21.78 22.97 -10.54
CA THR A 51 -20.35 23.21 -10.80
C THR A 51 -19.80 24.42 -10.05
N ALA A 52 -20.66 25.07 -9.24
CA ALA A 52 -20.31 26.22 -8.41
C ALA A 52 -19.81 25.75 -7.03
N THR A 53 -20.48 24.75 -6.47
CA THR A 53 -20.19 24.24 -5.12
C THR A 53 -19.98 22.73 -5.15
N PRO A 54 -18.97 22.20 -4.43
CA PRO A 54 -18.87 20.76 -4.23
C PRO A 54 -20.14 20.17 -3.61
N TYR A 55 -20.53 18.98 -4.06
CA TYR A 55 -21.62 18.24 -3.40
C TYR A 55 -21.27 17.88 -1.95
N PRO A 56 -22.27 17.59 -1.08
CA PRO A 56 -22.03 17.18 0.29
C PRO A 56 -21.04 16.02 0.42
N ILE A 57 -20.16 16.10 1.42
CA ILE A 57 -19.05 15.19 1.65
C ILE A 57 -19.37 14.28 2.83
N PHE A 58 -19.26 12.97 2.64
CA PHE A 58 -19.47 11.96 3.67
C PHE A 58 -18.17 11.19 3.91
N MET A 59 -17.71 11.21 5.16
CA MET A 59 -16.48 10.55 5.60
C MET A 59 -16.83 9.36 6.48
N CYS A 60 -16.73 8.15 5.93
CA CYS A 60 -16.95 6.93 6.70
C CYS A 60 -15.74 6.64 7.58
N THR A 61 -15.90 6.89 8.88
CA THR A 61 -14.82 6.77 9.85
C THR A 61 -15.24 5.77 10.93
N LYS A 62 -14.41 4.74 11.11
CA LYS A 62 -14.62 3.69 12.10
C LYS A 62 -13.32 3.51 12.87
N GLY A 63 -13.40 3.59 14.19
CA GLY A 63 -12.24 3.45 15.08
C GLY A 63 -11.15 4.50 14.90
N ARG A 64 -11.48 5.70 14.41
CA ARG A 64 -10.51 6.78 14.10
C ARG A 64 -10.95 8.16 14.62
N TRP A 65 -11.63 8.20 15.77
CA TRP A 65 -12.08 9.46 16.37
C TRP A 65 -10.93 10.41 16.73
N ASP A 66 -9.77 9.89 17.10
CA ASP A 66 -8.59 10.67 17.54
C ASP A 66 -7.52 10.87 16.44
N SER A 67 -7.58 10.09 15.37
CA SER A 67 -6.53 9.97 14.36
C SER A 67 -7.00 10.29 12.95
N GLY A 68 -8.32 10.40 12.74
CA GLY A 68 -8.90 10.83 11.47
C GLY A 68 -8.63 12.31 11.18
N LEU A 69 -8.31 12.64 9.93
CA LEU A 69 -8.17 13.99 9.41
C LEU A 69 -9.54 14.53 8.97
N LEU A 70 -10.41 14.82 9.96
CA LEU A 70 -11.82 15.17 9.72
C LEU A 70 -12.08 16.68 9.56
N GLY A 71 -11.06 17.51 9.78
CA GLY A 71 -11.13 18.99 9.74
C GLY A 71 -11.31 19.60 8.34
N TRP A 72 -12.07 18.97 7.44
CA TRP A 72 -12.23 19.38 6.05
C TRP A 72 -12.95 20.71 5.85
N ARG A 73 -13.62 21.23 6.88
CA ARG A 73 -14.19 22.58 6.88
C ARG A 73 -13.14 23.68 6.95
N ALA A 74 -11.89 23.34 7.24
CA ALA A 74 -10.80 24.31 7.24
C ALA A 74 -10.65 24.96 5.86
N SER A 75 -10.34 26.25 5.86
CA SER A 75 -10.24 27.08 4.65
C SER A 75 -9.21 26.56 3.64
N HIS A 76 -8.14 25.88 4.08
CA HIS A 76 -7.14 25.32 3.18
C HIS A 76 -7.67 24.10 2.39
N CYS A 77 -8.69 23.38 2.87
CA CYS A 77 -9.29 22.24 2.18
C CYS A 77 -10.31 22.70 1.13
N LEU A 78 -11.39 23.35 1.58
CA LEU A 78 -12.54 23.72 0.75
C LEU A 78 -12.61 25.22 0.41
N GLY A 79 -11.73 26.04 0.99
CA GLY A 79 -11.84 27.50 0.94
C GLY A 79 -12.77 28.07 1.98
N SER A 80 -12.52 29.32 2.35
CA SER A 80 -13.56 30.13 2.97
C SER A 80 -14.65 30.41 1.93
N PRO A 81 -15.93 30.13 2.21
CA PRO A 81 -17.01 30.52 1.31
C PRO A 81 -16.95 32.03 1.08
N ALA A 82 -17.08 32.48 -0.16
CA ALA A 82 -17.25 33.90 -0.43
C ALA A 82 -18.58 34.38 0.17
N ALA A 83 -18.77 35.70 0.32
CA ALA A 83 -20.03 36.24 0.82
C ALA A 83 -21.20 35.76 -0.05
N GLY A 84 -22.17 35.08 0.57
CA GLY A 84 -23.32 34.48 -0.12
C GLY A 84 -23.08 33.11 -0.76
N GLU A 85 -21.85 32.58 -0.76
CA GLU A 85 -21.62 31.19 -1.15
C GLU A 85 -22.12 30.24 -0.04
N PRO A 86 -22.84 29.18 -0.40
CA PRO A 86 -23.30 28.21 0.58
C PRO A 86 -22.13 27.37 1.10
N LEU A 87 -22.16 27.05 2.39
CA LEU A 87 -21.22 26.11 3.00
C LEU A 87 -21.37 24.72 2.36
N VAL A 88 -20.25 24.05 2.08
CA VAL A 88 -20.22 22.64 1.68
C VAL A 88 -20.45 21.78 2.93
N PRO A 89 -21.54 21.00 3.02
CA PRO A 89 -21.76 20.14 4.17
C PRO A 89 -20.70 19.03 4.21
N VAL A 90 -20.02 18.90 5.36
CA VAL A 90 -19.11 17.79 5.66
C VAL A 90 -19.73 16.97 6.79
N VAL A 91 -20.03 15.72 6.50
CA VAL A 91 -20.70 14.76 7.39
C VAL A 91 -19.74 13.63 7.74
N VAL A 92 -19.54 13.40 9.02
CA VAL A 92 -18.72 12.31 9.55
C VAL A 92 -19.65 11.15 9.90
N VAL A 93 -19.46 10.00 9.28
CA VAL A 93 -20.32 8.82 9.49
C VAL A 93 -19.69 7.93 10.55
N VAL A 94 -20.40 7.68 11.63
CA VAL A 94 -19.89 7.02 12.85
C VAL A 94 -20.80 5.88 13.29
N GLU A 95 -20.22 4.86 13.92
CA GLU A 95 -21.00 3.84 14.63
C GLU A 95 -21.59 4.42 15.94
N PRO A 96 -22.79 4.01 16.38
CA PRO A 96 -23.44 4.52 17.60
C PRO A 96 -22.54 4.58 18.84
N GLN A 97 -21.79 3.52 19.09
CA GLN A 97 -20.93 3.41 20.26
C GLN A 97 -19.68 4.29 20.19
N GLU A 98 -19.37 4.85 19.02
CA GLU A 98 -18.26 5.78 18.83
C GLU A 98 -18.69 7.24 18.93
N GLU A 99 -20.00 7.54 18.85
CA GLU A 99 -20.54 8.92 18.81
C GLU A 99 -19.94 9.79 19.91
N SER A 100 -19.96 9.32 21.16
CA SER A 100 -19.45 10.09 22.31
C SER A 100 -17.95 10.41 22.18
N LYS A 101 -17.14 9.50 21.63
CA LYS A 101 -15.70 9.72 21.43
C LYS A 101 -15.44 10.75 20.34
N TYR A 102 -16.16 10.67 19.22
CA TYR A 102 -16.09 11.71 18.19
C TYR A 102 -16.54 13.06 18.72
N ARG A 103 -17.54 13.11 19.61
CA ARG A 103 -17.97 14.37 20.23
C ARG A 103 -16.91 15.01 21.12
N VAL A 104 -16.10 14.21 21.80
CA VAL A 104 -14.99 14.73 22.62
C VAL A 104 -13.91 15.37 21.74
N VAL A 105 -13.53 14.71 20.65
CA VAL A 105 -12.43 15.18 19.77
C VAL A 105 -12.90 16.21 18.75
N TRP A 106 -14.12 16.06 18.24
CA TRP A 106 -14.73 16.86 17.17
C TRP A 106 -16.13 17.37 17.61
N PRO A 107 -16.19 18.25 18.62
CA PRO A 107 -17.45 18.66 19.25
C PRO A 107 -18.47 19.21 18.25
N ASP A 108 -18.00 19.97 17.27
CA ASP A 108 -18.85 20.66 16.28
C ASP A 108 -19.03 19.89 14.97
N ALA A 109 -18.51 18.66 14.84
CA ALA A 109 -18.68 17.90 13.60
C ALA A 109 -20.16 17.51 13.38
N LEU A 110 -20.64 17.64 12.15
CA LEU A 110 -21.92 17.05 11.76
C LEU A 110 -21.73 15.53 11.63
N LEU A 111 -22.33 14.77 12.53
CA LEU A 111 -22.24 13.31 12.54
C LEU A 111 -23.50 12.70 11.90
N LEU A 112 -23.31 11.66 11.09
CA LEU A 112 -24.35 10.71 10.73
C LEU A 112 -24.11 9.42 11.53
N VAL A 113 -24.92 9.22 12.55
CA VAL A 113 -24.87 8.05 13.43
C VAL A 113 -25.63 6.91 12.77
N LEU A 114 -24.94 5.80 12.54
CA LEU A 114 -25.49 4.61 11.89
C LEU A 114 -26.60 3.95 12.75
N PRO A 115 -27.53 3.19 12.15
CA PRO A 115 -28.65 2.55 12.89
C PRO A 115 -28.27 1.52 13.96
N ARG A 116 -27.10 0.88 13.83
CA ARG A 116 -26.74 -0.30 14.66
C ARG A 116 -25.27 -0.25 15.08
N PRO A 117 -24.94 -0.72 16.30
CA PRO A 117 -23.58 -0.70 16.83
C PRO A 117 -22.68 -1.78 16.22
N ALA A 118 -21.40 -1.73 16.64
CA ALA A 118 -20.31 -2.72 16.52
C ALA A 118 -20.66 -4.01 15.76
N GLU A 119 -19.86 -4.30 14.73
CA GLU A 119 -20.03 -5.33 13.69
C GLU A 119 -20.55 -4.80 12.35
N THR A 120 -20.64 -3.48 12.13
CA THR A 120 -20.93 -3.01 10.79
C THR A 120 -19.69 -3.10 9.90
N ALA A 121 -19.80 -3.82 8.77
CA ALA A 121 -18.77 -3.78 7.75
C ALA A 121 -18.71 -2.38 7.11
N ILE A 122 -17.56 -1.95 6.60
CA ILE A 122 -17.44 -0.62 5.96
C ILE A 122 -18.43 -0.45 4.80
N GLY A 123 -18.75 -1.54 4.09
CA GLY A 123 -19.80 -1.54 3.06
C GLY A 123 -21.19 -1.17 3.61
N PHE A 124 -21.51 -1.49 4.87
CA PHE A 124 -22.75 -1.08 5.51
C PHE A 124 -22.82 0.43 5.73
N ALA A 125 -21.75 1.05 6.26
CA ALA A 125 -21.72 2.49 6.50
C ALA A 125 -21.96 3.27 5.19
N ARG A 126 -21.31 2.85 4.11
CA ARG A 126 -21.50 3.46 2.79
C ARG A 126 -22.89 3.21 2.20
N TRP A 127 -23.43 2.01 2.39
CA TRP A 127 -24.80 1.70 1.99
C TRP A 127 -25.83 2.58 2.72
N VAL A 128 -25.66 2.83 4.03
CA VAL A 128 -26.54 3.74 4.78
C VAL A 128 -26.48 5.16 4.21
N VAL A 129 -25.29 5.69 3.91
CA VAL A 129 -25.16 7.00 3.26
C VAL A 129 -25.89 7.01 1.92
N GLN A 130 -25.68 5.98 1.08
CA GLN A 130 -26.35 5.83 -0.21
C GLN A 130 -27.88 5.89 -0.04
N LYS A 131 -28.45 5.11 0.89
CA LYS A 131 -29.91 5.07 1.13
C LYS A 131 -30.47 6.37 1.65
N VAL A 132 -29.86 6.91 2.71
CA VAL A 132 -30.29 8.14 3.36
C VAL A 132 -30.24 9.32 2.39
N CYS A 133 -29.20 9.42 1.56
CA CYS A 133 -29.06 10.53 0.62
C CYS A 133 -29.89 10.35 -0.66
N THR A 134 -30.25 9.11 -1.03
CA THR A 134 -31.08 8.85 -2.21
C THR A 134 -32.49 9.38 -2.03
N SER A 135 -33.08 9.17 -0.84
CA SER A 135 -34.34 9.77 -0.42
C SER A 135 -34.62 9.39 1.04
N SER A 136 -34.61 10.35 1.96
CA SER A 136 -35.05 10.14 3.35
C SER A 136 -35.88 11.30 3.88
N ARG A 137 -36.62 11.06 4.96
CA ARG A 137 -37.47 12.06 5.62
C ARG A 137 -37.05 12.25 7.07
N ASP A 138 -36.95 13.51 7.49
CA ASP A 138 -36.86 13.93 8.89
C ASP A 138 -38.16 13.55 9.61
N LYS A 139 -38.09 12.64 10.59
CA LYS A 139 -39.29 12.17 11.33
C LYS A 139 -40.05 13.29 12.03
N VAL A 140 -39.35 14.32 12.48
CA VAL A 140 -39.94 15.37 13.32
C VAL A 140 -40.55 16.45 12.45
N ASN A 141 -39.81 16.96 11.48
CA ASN A 141 -40.22 18.12 10.69
C ASN A 141 -40.74 17.78 9.29
N GLY A 142 -40.71 16.50 8.88
CA GLY A 142 -41.15 16.06 7.57
C GLY A 142 -40.26 16.51 6.40
N ARG A 143 -39.16 17.22 6.67
CA ARG A 143 -38.19 17.68 5.65
C ARG A 143 -37.61 16.49 4.91
N THR A 144 -37.47 16.63 3.60
CA THR A 144 -36.90 15.57 2.75
C THR A 144 -35.43 15.85 2.50
N LEU A 145 -34.58 14.84 2.70
CA LEU A 145 -33.18 14.82 2.26
C LEU A 145 -33.08 13.93 1.02
N ARG A 146 -32.75 14.55 -0.11
CA ARG A 146 -32.65 13.93 -1.42
C ARG A 146 -31.55 14.62 -2.23
N LEU A 147 -30.44 13.93 -2.43
CA LEU A 147 -29.26 14.44 -3.11
C LEU A 147 -29.03 13.70 -4.43
N PRO A 148 -28.76 14.40 -5.55
CA PRO A 148 -28.44 13.71 -6.79
C PRO A 148 -27.03 13.12 -6.75
N PHE A 149 -26.11 13.78 -6.04
CA PHE A 149 -24.73 13.37 -5.91
C PHE A 149 -24.21 13.56 -4.48
N VAL A 150 -23.25 12.72 -4.09
CA VAL A 150 -22.49 12.85 -2.83
C VAL A 150 -21.03 12.46 -3.04
N TRP A 151 -20.12 13.12 -2.32
CA TRP A 151 -18.73 12.70 -2.25
C TRP A 151 -18.55 11.72 -1.07
N MET A 152 -18.06 10.53 -1.36
CA MET A 152 -17.60 9.54 -0.38
C MET A 152 -16.08 9.62 -0.26
N VAL A 153 -15.58 9.78 0.95
CA VAL A 153 -14.18 10.12 1.20
C VAL A 153 -13.61 9.34 2.40
N ASP A 154 -12.34 8.93 2.29
CA ASP A 154 -11.57 8.36 3.41
C ASP A 154 -11.04 9.45 4.34
N ASP A 155 -11.05 9.19 5.64
CA ASP A 155 -10.69 10.12 6.71
C ASP A 155 -9.17 10.34 6.90
N LEU A 156 -8.32 9.79 6.03
CA LEU A 156 -6.85 9.93 6.11
C LEU A 156 -6.26 10.70 4.93
N LEU A 157 -7.09 11.45 4.20
CA LEU A 157 -6.63 12.24 3.08
C LEU A 157 -5.74 13.40 3.55
N VAL A 158 -4.57 13.55 2.92
CA VAL A 158 -3.60 14.58 3.26
C VAL A 158 -3.63 15.72 2.24
N ALA A 159 -3.60 15.39 0.95
CA ALA A 159 -3.48 16.38 -0.11
C ALA A 159 -3.99 15.86 -1.45
N PHE A 160 -4.39 16.80 -2.32
CA PHE A 160 -4.61 16.56 -3.74
C PHE A 160 -3.47 17.14 -4.59
N TYR A 161 -3.25 16.50 -5.73
CA TYR A 161 -2.29 16.91 -6.74
C TYR A 161 -2.97 16.89 -8.10
N LYS A 162 -2.54 17.78 -8.98
CA LYS A 162 -2.90 17.77 -10.40
C LYS A 162 -1.70 17.38 -11.23
N LEU A 163 -1.91 16.51 -12.20
CA LEU A 163 -0.92 16.23 -13.22
C LEU A 163 -0.91 17.35 -14.26
N GLU A 164 0.27 17.89 -14.53
CA GLU A 164 0.47 18.95 -15.49
C GLU A 164 1.50 18.54 -16.56
N ARG A 165 1.33 19.09 -17.76
CA ARG A 165 2.34 18.97 -18.82
C ARG A 165 3.55 19.81 -18.42
N PRO A 166 4.77 19.26 -18.50
CA PRO A 166 5.97 20.05 -18.25
C PRO A 166 6.06 21.20 -19.26
N LEU A 167 6.64 22.31 -18.82
CA LEU A 167 6.99 23.44 -19.69
C LEU A 167 8.25 23.04 -20.50
N GLY A 168 8.06 22.43 -21.67
CA GLY A 168 9.17 22.09 -22.60
C GLY A 168 8.92 20.87 -23.48
N ARG A 169 9.60 20.76 -24.63
CA ARG A 169 9.56 19.57 -25.50
C ARG A 169 10.39 18.45 -24.85
N GLY A 170 9.72 17.39 -24.39
CA GLY A 170 10.37 16.15 -23.92
C GLY A 170 10.37 15.89 -22.41
N GLY A 171 9.68 16.70 -21.60
CA GLY A 171 9.72 16.55 -20.13
C GLY A 171 8.88 15.39 -19.58
N CYS A 172 9.29 14.88 -18.41
CA CYS A 172 8.48 14.01 -17.54
C CYS A 172 7.27 14.78 -16.97
N LYS A 173 6.15 14.08 -16.73
CA LYS A 173 4.95 14.66 -16.09
C LYS A 173 5.30 15.29 -14.74
N VAL A 174 4.78 16.48 -14.44
CA VAL A 174 4.98 17.15 -13.14
C VAL A 174 3.70 17.05 -12.31
N MET A 175 3.86 16.83 -11.00
CA MET A 175 2.76 16.89 -10.04
C MET A 175 2.75 18.28 -9.39
N ARG A 176 1.69 19.05 -9.60
CA ARG A 176 1.44 20.29 -8.85
C ARG A 176 0.60 19.94 -7.62
N ALA A 177 1.13 20.23 -6.43
CA ALA A 177 0.33 20.20 -5.21
C ALA A 177 -0.76 21.27 -5.32
N LEU A 178 -2.01 20.90 -5.05
CA LEU A 178 -3.09 21.88 -5.01
C LEU A 178 -2.99 22.67 -3.70
N THR A 179 -2.97 23.99 -3.81
CA THR A 179 -2.78 24.94 -2.71
C THR A 179 -4.12 25.29 -2.06
N ASP A 180 -4.27 26.49 -1.49
CA ASP A 180 -5.51 26.99 -0.89
C ASP A 180 -6.74 26.56 -1.70
N ARG A 181 -7.64 25.79 -1.08
CA ARG A 181 -8.85 25.19 -1.69
C ARG A 181 -8.61 23.98 -2.59
N GLY A 182 -7.50 23.26 -2.41
CA GLY A 182 -7.11 22.17 -3.30
C GLY A 182 -8.15 21.05 -3.42
N PHE A 183 -8.92 20.77 -2.36
CA PHE A 183 -9.94 19.73 -2.41
C PHE A 183 -11.14 20.22 -3.23
N ARG A 184 -11.52 21.49 -3.06
CA ARG A 184 -12.57 22.14 -3.86
C ARG A 184 -12.20 22.20 -5.34
N GLU A 185 -10.96 22.54 -5.69
CA GLU A 185 -10.49 22.53 -7.09
C GLU A 185 -10.68 21.14 -7.72
N ALA A 186 -10.19 20.09 -7.06
CA ALA A 186 -10.29 18.72 -7.56
C ALA A 186 -11.75 18.28 -7.71
N PHE A 187 -12.60 18.54 -6.72
CA PHE A 187 -14.00 18.09 -6.73
C PHE A 187 -14.81 18.79 -7.82
N LEU A 188 -14.64 20.11 -7.97
CA LEU A 188 -15.30 20.87 -9.02
C LEU A 188 -14.80 20.48 -10.42
N ALA A 189 -13.52 20.10 -10.57
CA ALA A 189 -13.02 19.61 -11.85
C ALA A 189 -13.76 18.33 -12.31
N VAL A 190 -14.01 17.39 -11.40
CA VAL A 190 -14.80 16.18 -11.71
C VAL A 190 -16.26 16.52 -11.98
N GLN A 191 -16.87 17.39 -11.16
CA GLN A 191 -18.26 17.82 -11.34
C GLN A 191 -18.49 18.58 -12.67
N ARG A 192 -17.44 19.17 -13.25
CA ARG A 192 -17.49 19.85 -14.55
C ARG A 192 -17.29 18.92 -15.73
N HIS A 193 -17.05 17.63 -15.51
CA HIS A 193 -16.93 16.68 -16.63
C HIS A 193 -18.23 16.66 -17.44
N PRO A 194 -18.19 16.79 -18.79
CA PRO A 194 -19.40 16.91 -19.62
C PRO A 194 -20.42 15.78 -19.39
N ASP A 195 -19.93 14.55 -19.23
CA ASP A 195 -20.79 13.36 -19.08
C ASP A 195 -21.16 13.02 -17.63
N ILE A 196 -20.88 13.90 -16.66
CA ILE A 196 -20.98 13.54 -15.23
C ILE A 196 -22.38 13.07 -14.82
N CYS A 197 -23.43 13.60 -15.46
CA CYS A 197 -24.82 13.19 -15.20
C CYS A 197 -25.14 11.76 -15.67
N GLY A 198 -24.43 11.24 -16.68
CA GLY A 198 -24.55 9.85 -17.16
C GLY A 198 -23.62 8.88 -16.45
N ILE A 199 -22.63 9.38 -15.73
CA ILE A 199 -21.65 8.58 -14.98
C ILE A 199 -22.24 8.19 -13.61
N ALA A 200 -22.15 6.90 -13.27
CA ALA A 200 -22.64 6.38 -11.99
C ALA A 200 -21.66 6.65 -10.84
N ILE A 201 -20.37 6.50 -11.12
CA ILE A 201 -19.28 6.69 -10.15
C ILE A 201 -18.16 7.45 -10.82
N ALA A 202 -17.72 8.55 -10.22
CA ALA A 202 -16.50 9.23 -10.62
C ALA A 202 -15.54 9.27 -9.44
N GLY A 203 -14.24 9.14 -9.66
CA GLY A 203 -13.33 9.19 -8.52
C GLY A 203 -11.87 9.33 -8.88
N PHE A 204 -11.09 9.56 -7.84
CA PHE A 204 -9.67 9.83 -7.94
C PHE A 204 -8.85 8.57 -7.70
N LEU A 205 -7.68 8.49 -8.34
CA LEU A 205 -6.71 7.46 -8.04
C LEU A 205 -5.82 7.92 -6.88
N ARG A 206 -5.54 7.00 -5.96
CA ARG A 206 -4.52 7.21 -4.94
C ARG A 206 -3.15 7.23 -5.61
N ASP A 207 -2.38 8.29 -5.39
CA ASP A 207 -0.96 8.27 -5.70
C ASP A 207 -0.15 7.75 -4.49
N ARG A 208 0.80 6.87 -4.77
CA ARG A 208 1.80 6.38 -3.81
C ARG A 208 3.19 6.96 -4.08
N GLY A 209 3.29 7.99 -4.92
CA GLY A 209 4.53 8.60 -5.37
C GLY A 209 5.24 7.84 -6.50
N LEU A 210 4.64 6.76 -7.03
CA LEU A 210 5.27 5.84 -7.97
C LEU A 210 4.33 5.39 -9.11
N SER A 211 3.10 5.90 -9.16
CA SER A 211 2.08 5.34 -10.04
C SER A 211 2.19 5.88 -11.48
N LYS A 212 2.73 5.08 -12.40
CA LYS A 212 2.72 5.35 -13.86
C LYS A 212 1.32 5.26 -14.48
N LEU A 213 0.34 4.69 -13.75
CA LEU A 213 -1.06 4.56 -14.19
C LEU A 213 -1.81 5.90 -14.20
N VAL A 214 -1.23 6.95 -13.61
CA VAL A 214 -1.82 8.29 -13.59
C VAL A 214 -1.53 8.96 -14.95
N LYS A 215 -2.52 8.95 -15.84
CA LYS A 215 -2.46 9.63 -17.15
C LYS A 215 -3.03 11.05 -17.02
N MET A 216 -2.70 11.92 -17.95
CA MET A 216 -3.29 13.27 -17.99
C MET A 216 -4.73 13.27 -18.55
N ASP A 217 -5.31 12.09 -18.74
CA ASP A 217 -6.62 11.93 -19.35
C ASP A 217 -7.66 11.49 -18.35
N TRP A 218 -8.90 11.82 -18.69
CA TRP A 218 -10.07 11.21 -18.10
C TRP A 218 -10.24 9.84 -18.72
N VAL A 219 -10.45 8.82 -17.89
CA VAL A 219 -10.71 7.47 -18.39
C VAL A 219 -12.12 7.08 -17.97
N VAL A 220 -13.01 7.03 -18.95
CA VAL A 220 -14.30 6.37 -18.82
C VAL A 220 -14.10 4.93 -19.25
N ASP A 221 -14.08 4.00 -18.30
CA ASP A 221 -13.92 2.58 -18.60
C ASP A 221 -14.77 1.72 -17.66
N GLY A 222 -14.95 0.44 -18.02
CA GLY A 222 -15.63 -0.54 -17.17
C GLY A 222 -14.69 -1.29 -16.21
N SER A 223 -13.45 -0.84 -16.02
CA SER A 223 -12.47 -1.60 -15.25
C SER A 223 -12.45 -1.19 -13.77
N MET A 224 -12.31 -2.18 -12.91
CA MET A 224 -12.31 -2.00 -11.45
C MET A 224 -11.16 -1.07 -11.02
N ALA A 225 -11.48 0.01 -10.31
CA ALA A 225 -10.49 0.87 -9.67
C ALA A 225 -10.87 1.16 -8.22
N LEU A 226 -9.87 1.10 -7.34
CA LEU A 226 -10.06 1.45 -5.93
C LEU A 226 -10.05 2.98 -5.81
N GLN A 227 -11.23 3.57 -5.71
CA GLN A 227 -11.42 5.01 -5.54
C GLN A 227 -11.84 5.28 -4.09
N LYS A 228 -10.91 5.68 -3.21
CA LYS A 228 -11.28 6.03 -1.82
C LYS A 228 -11.80 7.47 -1.68
N VAL A 229 -11.81 8.21 -2.78
CA VAL A 229 -12.51 9.48 -2.94
C VAL A 229 -13.35 9.35 -4.20
N ALA A 230 -14.66 9.23 -4.04
CA ALA A 230 -15.60 8.93 -5.11
C ALA A 230 -16.84 9.82 -5.02
N LEU A 231 -17.20 10.45 -6.14
CA LEU A 231 -18.49 11.09 -6.37
C LEU A 231 -19.47 10.03 -6.84
N LEU A 232 -20.53 9.82 -6.06
CA LEU A 232 -21.61 8.90 -6.39
C LEU A 232 -22.74 9.68 -7.03
N ASN A 233 -23.21 9.26 -8.20
CA ASN A 233 -24.46 9.72 -8.78
C ASN A 233 -25.59 8.83 -8.27
N LEU A 234 -26.25 9.26 -7.20
CA LEU A 234 -27.26 8.46 -6.50
C LEU A 234 -28.48 8.16 -7.37
N VAL A 235 -28.81 9.08 -8.30
CA VAL A 235 -29.88 8.87 -9.28
C VAL A 235 -29.50 7.75 -10.23
N ARG A 236 -28.30 7.81 -10.82
CA ARG A 236 -27.84 6.80 -11.77
C ARG A 236 -27.64 5.44 -11.12
N LEU A 237 -27.08 5.39 -9.91
CA LEU A 237 -26.94 4.15 -9.15
C LEU A 237 -28.30 3.50 -8.86
N LYS A 238 -29.32 4.31 -8.51
CA LYS A 238 -30.69 3.82 -8.32
C LYS A 238 -31.30 3.28 -9.62
N GLU A 239 -31.16 4.00 -10.74
CA GLU A 239 -31.63 3.55 -12.07
C GLU A 239 -30.98 2.23 -12.50
N LEU A 240 -29.69 2.08 -12.23
CA LEU A 240 -28.97 0.84 -12.49
C LEU A 240 -29.39 -0.27 -11.52
N GLY A 241 -29.90 0.06 -10.32
CA GLY A 241 -30.13 -0.88 -9.22
C GLY A 241 -28.86 -1.33 -8.50
N ALA A 242 -27.79 -0.53 -8.60
CA ALA A 242 -26.47 -0.83 -8.03
C ALA A 242 -26.31 -0.22 -6.64
N GLU A 243 -25.89 -1.04 -5.68
CA GLU A 243 -25.78 -0.65 -4.27
C GLU A 243 -24.56 -1.24 -3.59
N TYR A 244 -24.04 -0.54 -2.58
CA TYR A 244 -22.98 -1.09 -1.74
C TYR A 244 -23.41 -2.40 -1.07
N CYS A 245 -22.52 -3.39 -1.08
CA CYS A 245 -22.73 -4.64 -0.34
C CYS A 245 -22.49 -4.41 1.16
N THR A 246 -23.54 -4.55 1.96
CA THR A 246 -23.53 -4.28 3.41
C THR A 246 -22.61 -5.20 4.21
N ARG A 247 -22.24 -6.36 3.65
CA ARG A 247 -21.39 -7.36 4.32
C ARG A 247 -19.92 -7.29 3.94
N LEU A 248 -19.53 -6.42 3.00
CA LEU A 248 -18.11 -6.30 2.62
C LEU A 248 -17.31 -5.56 3.69
N ARG A 249 -16.28 -6.23 4.23
CA ARG A 249 -15.37 -5.71 5.25
C ARG A 249 -14.27 -4.81 4.67
N LYS A 250 -13.98 -4.95 3.37
CA LYS A 250 -13.02 -4.15 2.61
C LYS A 250 -13.38 -4.13 1.13
N SER A 251 -12.80 -3.17 0.38
CA SER A 251 -12.87 -3.13 -1.09
C SER A 251 -14.32 -3.01 -1.60
N GLU A 252 -15.17 -2.40 -0.80
CA GLU A 252 -16.57 -2.11 -1.08
C GLU A 252 -16.74 -1.22 -2.32
N ASP A 253 -15.85 -0.25 -2.54
CA ASP A 253 -15.85 0.60 -3.74
C ASP A 253 -15.51 -0.20 -5.00
N LEU A 254 -14.58 -1.16 -4.89
CA LEU A 254 -14.22 -2.05 -6.01
C LEU A 254 -15.40 -2.94 -6.39
N ALA A 255 -16.10 -3.49 -5.41
CA ALA A 255 -17.28 -4.32 -5.64
C ALA A 255 -18.44 -3.51 -6.24
N LEU A 256 -18.67 -2.28 -5.78
CA LEU A 256 -19.67 -1.39 -6.38
C LEU A 256 -19.30 -1.02 -7.83
N CYS A 257 -18.04 -0.68 -8.10
CA CYS A 257 -17.53 -0.45 -9.45
C CYS A 257 -17.74 -1.67 -10.35
N PHE A 258 -17.44 -2.87 -9.84
CA PHE A 258 -17.70 -4.10 -10.58
C PHE A 258 -19.20 -4.24 -10.90
N ASP A 259 -20.08 -4.13 -9.91
CA ASP A 259 -21.53 -4.23 -10.12
C ASP A 259 -22.05 -3.21 -11.14
N VAL A 260 -21.59 -1.95 -11.06
CA VAL A 260 -21.92 -0.93 -12.07
C VAL A 260 -21.44 -1.33 -13.46
N SER A 261 -20.20 -1.82 -13.61
CA SER A 261 -19.64 -2.22 -14.91
C SER A 261 -20.38 -3.38 -15.58
N GLN A 262 -21.06 -4.21 -14.78
CA GLN A 262 -21.84 -5.34 -15.29
C GLN A 262 -23.25 -4.94 -15.74
N ARG A 263 -23.69 -3.71 -15.46
CA ARG A 263 -25.04 -3.23 -15.78
C ARG A 263 -25.02 -2.40 -17.05
N GLN A 264 -26.05 -2.57 -17.88
CA GLN A 264 -26.17 -1.84 -19.13
C GLN A 264 -26.22 -0.32 -18.89
N GLY A 265 -25.32 0.42 -19.53
CA GLY A 265 -25.17 1.86 -19.35
C GLY A 265 -24.52 2.27 -18.02
N GLY A 266 -23.88 1.33 -17.31
CA GLY A 266 -23.06 1.63 -16.16
C GLY A 266 -21.70 2.20 -16.57
N HIS A 267 -21.43 3.44 -16.19
CA HIS A 267 -20.18 4.13 -16.52
C HIS A 267 -19.44 4.57 -15.26
N ILE A 268 -18.13 4.38 -15.27
CA ILE A 268 -17.22 4.76 -14.19
C ILE A 268 -16.18 5.71 -14.77
N LEU A 269 -16.03 6.87 -14.15
CA LEU A 269 -15.04 7.87 -14.51
C LEU A 269 -13.86 7.82 -13.55
N LYS A 270 -12.65 7.69 -14.11
CA LYS A 270 -11.39 7.82 -13.39
C LYS A 270 -10.77 9.17 -13.73
N ALA A 271 -10.74 10.06 -12.75
CA ALA A 271 -10.16 11.39 -12.88
C ALA A 271 -8.63 11.30 -12.78
N GLN A 272 -7.96 10.67 -13.75
CA GLN A 272 -6.53 10.38 -13.62
C GLN A 272 -5.66 11.64 -13.66
N CYS A 273 -6.15 12.76 -14.22
CA CYS A 273 -5.45 14.05 -14.17
C CYS A 273 -5.37 14.66 -12.75
N TYR A 274 -6.08 14.09 -11.77
CA TYR A 274 -6.01 14.43 -10.36
C TYR A 274 -5.69 13.18 -9.54
N CYS A 275 -4.85 13.32 -8.52
CA CYS A 275 -4.57 12.23 -7.60
C CYS A 275 -4.51 12.75 -6.16
N TYR A 276 -4.60 11.82 -5.22
CA TYR A 276 -4.52 12.17 -3.81
C TYR A 276 -3.48 11.36 -3.06
N ARG A 277 -2.96 11.94 -1.99
CA ARG A 277 -2.18 11.24 -0.98
C ARG A 277 -3.01 11.08 0.28
N ALA A 278 -2.90 9.90 0.87
CA ALA A 278 -3.54 9.57 2.14
C ALA A 278 -2.53 8.86 3.03
N LEU A 279 -2.61 9.09 4.34
CA LEU A 279 -1.81 8.37 5.33
C LEU A 279 -2.15 6.87 5.29
N HIS A 280 -1.16 6.04 5.56
CA HIS A 280 -1.37 4.61 5.76
C HIS A 280 -1.20 4.28 7.24
N MET A 281 -2.31 4.37 7.98
CA MET A 281 -2.34 3.96 9.38
C MET A 281 -2.76 2.50 9.50
N ASP A 282 -2.20 1.79 10.48
CA ASP A 282 -2.56 0.40 10.77
C ASP A 282 -3.92 0.31 11.51
N ALA A 283 -4.28 1.33 12.29
CA ALA A 283 -5.56 1.47 13.00
C ALA A 283 -6.75 1.90 12.10
N GLY A 284 -7.98 1.71 12.61
CA GLY A 284 -9.25 2.10 12.00
C GLY A 284 -10.14 0.96 11.49
N GLY A 285 -11.19 1.29 10.72
CA GLY A 285 -12.28 0.37 10.36
C GLY A 285 -11.93 -0.88 9.58
N ALA A 286 -10.75 -0.92 8.96
CA ALA A 286 -10.19 -2.08 8.30
C ALA A 286 -8.89 -2.59 8.96
N ALA A 287 -8.59 -2.19 10.20
CA ALA A 287 -7.39 -2.62 10.93
C ALA A 287 -7.35 -4.14 11.09
N GLU A 288 -8.40 -4.71 11.67
CA GLU A 288 -8.55 -6.16 11.87
C GLU A 288 -8.37 -6.91 10.54
N VAL A 289 -9.11 -6.50 9.50
CA VAL A 289 -9.02 -7.10 8.17
C VAL A 289 -7.60 -6.99 7.60
N ARG A 290 -6.91 -5.86 7.76
CA ARG A 290 -5.53 -5.69 7.30
C ARG A 290 -4.57 -6.63 8.03
N THR A 291 -4.75 -6.82 9.32
CA THR A 291 -3.98 -7.77 10.13
C THR A 291 -4.24 -9.20 9.66
N GLU A 292 -5.50 -9.61 9.49
CA GLU A 292 -5.86 -10.92 8.91
C GLU A 292 -5.21 -11.13 7.53
N CYS A 293 -5.31 -10.13 6.65
CA CYS A 293 -4.75 -10.18 5.29
C CYS A 293 -3.22 -10.31 5.24
N ARG A 294 -2.53 -9.85 6.29
CA ARG A 294 -1.08 -9.98 6.43
C ARG A 294 -0.69 -11.40 6.83
N ARG A 295 -1.52 -12.03 7.68
CA ARG A 295 -1.32 -13.41 8.16
C ARG A 295 -1.61 -14.44 7.07
N ASN A 296 -2.61 -14.21 6.23
CA ASN A 296 -3.01 -15.19 5.22
C ASN A 296 -2.25 -14.97 3.90
N GLU A 297 -1.61 -16.04 3.42
CA GLU A 297 -0.92 -16.07 2.12
C GLU A 297 -1.93 -15.86 0.97
N PHE A 298 -3.13 -16.41 1.11
CA PHE A 298 -4.22 -16.28 0.14
C PHE A 298 -5.38 -15.44 0.68
N ALA A 299 -5.98 -14.61 -0.18
CA ALA A 299 -7.21 -13.92 0.19
C ALA A 299 -8.32 -14.94 0.44
N THR A 300 -8.97 -14.85 1.61
CA THR A 300 -10.08 -15.73 2.01
C THR A 300 -11.42 -15.02 1.89
N ILE A 301 -12.50 -15.79 1.90
CA ILE A 301 -13.86 -15.23 1.87
C ILE A 301 -14.14 -14.48 3.18
N SER A 302 -13.75 -15.02 4.33
CA SER A 302 -13.99 -14.42 5.65
C SER A 302 -13.30 -13.07 5.85
N GLU A 303 -12.15 -12.85 5.20
CA GLU A 303 -11.51 -11.53 5.15
C GLU A 303 -12.32 -10.50 4.35
N LEU A 304 -13.04 -10.96 3.34
CA LEU A 304 -13.73 -10.08 2.40
C LEU A 304 -15.17 -9.80 2.84
N VAL A 305 -15.87 -10.85 3.27
CA VAL A 305 -17.30 -10.85 3.59
C VAL A 305 -17.48 -11.18 5.07
N GLN A 306 -18.17 -10.30 5.79
CA GLN A 306 -18.53 -10.51 7.18
C GLN A 306 -19.33 -11.81 7.35
N GLY A 307 -18.88 -12.68 8.25
CA GLY A 307 -19.44 -14.00 8.49
C GLY A 307 -19.07 -15.06 7.45
N GLY A 308 -18.21 -14.75 6.47
CA GLY A 308 -17.61 -15.74 5.56
C GLY A 308 -18.57 -16.47 4.60
N ASN A 309 -19.84 -16.07 4.54
CA ASN A 309 -20.87 -16.76 3.75
C ASN A 309 -21.24 -15.94 2.50
N LEU A 310 -20.75 -16.38 1.34
CA LEU A 310 -21.06 -15.77 0.03
C LEU A 310 -22.49 -16.07 -0.44
N ASP A 311 -23.05 -17.22 -0.08
CA ASP A 311 -24.36 -17.66 -0.56
C ASP A 311 -25.50 -16.84 0.04
N ALA A 312 -25.25 -16.26 1.21
CA ALA A 312 -26.15 -15.31 1.86
C ALA A 312 -26.07 -13.88 1.28
N LEU A 313 -25.33 -13.65 0.19
CA LEU A 313 -25.33 -12.38 -0.53
C LEU A 313 -26.34 -12.40 -1.70
N PRO A 314 -26.98 -11.26 -2.01
CA PRO A 314 -27.74 -11.13 -3.26
C PRO A 314 -26.88 -11.47 -4.48
N PRO A 315 -27.46 -12.01 -5.57
CA PRO A 315 -26.69 -12.51 -6.72
C PRO A 315 -25.65 -11.52 -7.28
N GLY A 316 -26.01 -10.24 -7.43
CA GLY A 316 -25.07 -9.20 -7.90
C GLY A 316 -23.90 -8.97 -6.94
N HIS A 317 -24.18 -8.92 -5.64
CA HIS A 317 -23.15 -8.78 -4.60
C HIS A 317 -22.26 -10.01 -4.49
N ARG A 318 -22.83 -11.22 -4.64
CA ARG A 318 -22.07 -12.47 -4.67
C ARG A 318 -21.11 -12.49 -5.84
N ASN A 319 -21.58 -12.14 -7.04
CA ASN A 319 -20.75 -12.07 -8.24
C ASN A 319 -19.62 -11.05 -8.09
N ALA A 320 -19.91 -9.87 -7.55
CA ALA A 320 -18.90 -8.85 -7.26
C ALA A 320 -17.86 -9.33 -6.23
N ALA A 321 -18.29 -9.99 -5.15
CA ALA A 321 -17.39 -10.54 -4.15
C ALA A 321 -16.51 -11.66 -4.70
N MET A 322 -17.05 -12.54 -5.55
CA MET A 322 -16.29 -13.60 -6.22
C MET A 322 -15.27 -13.02 -7.21
N ALA A 323 -15.66 -12.05 -8.03
CA ALA A 323 -14.76 -11.37 -8.96
C ALA A 323 -13.61 -10.66 -8.22
N LEU A 324 -13.93 -10.00 -7.10
CA LEU A 324 -12.95 -9.35 -6.25
C LEU A 324 -12.01 -10.36 -5.58
N LEU A 325 -12.53 -11.50 -5.10
CA LEU A 325 -11.72 -12.58 -4.55
C LEU A 325 -10.77 -13.15 -5.61
N ALA A 326 -11.26 -13.38 -6.83
CA ALA A 326 -10.45 -13.82 -7.96
C ALA A 326 -9.38 -12.79 -8.30
N TRP A 327 -9.71 -11.49 -8.34
CA TRP A 327 -8.74 -10.41 -8.57
C TRP A 327 -7.67 -10.32 -7.47
N LEU A 328 -8.07 -10.43 -6.19
CA LEU A 328 -7.15 -10.45 -5.06
C LEU A 328 -6.22 -11.67 -5.09
N ARG A 329 -6.75 -12.83 -5.49
CA ARG A 329 -5.97 -14.05 -5.68
C ARG A 329 -5.03 -13.90 -6.85
N ALA A 330 -5.50 -13.49 -8.03
CA ALA A 330 -4.67 -13.29 -9.22
C ALA A 330 -3.52 -12.30 -8.98
N SER A 331 -3.77 -11.20 -8.26
CA SER A 331 -2.72 -10.22 -7.89
C SER A 331 -1.67 -10.78 -6.93
N ARG A 332 -1.99 -11.87 -6.23
CA ARG A 332 -1.06 -12.59 -5.33
C ARG A 332 -0.41 -13.78 -6.06
N SER A 333 -1.18 -14.50 -6.87
CA SER A 333 -0.74 -15.60 -7.74
C SER A 333 0.21 -15.11 -8.84
N SER A 334 0.06 -13.90 -9.37
CA SER A 334 1.04 -13.33 -10.30
C SER A 334 2.40 -13.11 -9.66
N ASN A 335 2.49 -13.09 -8.32
CA ASN A 335 3.76 -13.10 -7.61
C ASN A 335 4.21 -14.54 -7.31
N ALA A 336 3.29 -15.44 -6.92
CA ALA A 336 3.63 -16.85 -6.66
C ALA A 336 4.01 -17.63 -7.94
N ALA A 337 3.43 -17.29 -9.10
CA ALA A 337 3.75 -17.85 -10.41
C ALA A 337 5.17 -17.51 -10.87
N LEU A 338 5.79 -16.47 -10.29
CA LEU A 338 7.19 -16.10 -10.54
C LEU A 338 8.19 -17.04 -9.87
N ASP A 339 7.70 -18.05 -9.14
CA ASP A 339 8.53 -18.94 -8.35
C ASP A 339 8.08 -20.40 -8.47
N THR A 340 7.02 -20.66 -9.24
CA THR A 340 6.54 -22.03 -9.53
C THR A 340 7.49 -22.78 -10.45
N HIS A 341 8.31 -22.09 -11.24
CA HIS A 341 9.34 -22.72 -12.06
C HIS A 341 10.56 -23.18 -11.24
N VAL A 342 10.72 -22.68 -10.02
CA VAL A 342 11.80 -23.08 -9.12
C VAL A 342 11.44 -24.40 -8.45
N VAL A 343 11.92 -25.50 -9.05
CA VAL A 343 11.80 -26.85 -8.49
C VAL A 343 12.95 -27.07 -7.50
N LEU A 344 12.63 -27.37 -6.24
CA LEU A 344 13.65 -27.69 -5.25
C LEU A 344 14.23 -29.07 -5.56
N PRO A 345 15.56 -29.22 -5.70
CA PRO A 345 16.16 -30.53 -5.95
C PRO A 345 16.00 -31.43 -4.73
N ASP A 346 15.80 -32.73 -4.93
CA ASP A 346 15.67 -33.67 -3.81
C ASP A 346 16.99 -33.85 -3.03
N GLY A 347 18.14 -33.60 -3.66
CA GLY A 347 19.49 -33.81 -3.11
C GLY A 347 20.25 -32.55 -2.67
N ALA A 348 21.59 -32.61 -2.73
CA ALA A 348 22.45 -31.46 -2.44
C ALA A 348 22.15 -30.31 -3.43
N VAL A 349 22.11 -29.08 -2.94
CA VAL A 349 21.90 -27.88 -3.76
C VAL A 349 23.27 -27.39 -4.22
N SER A 350 23.57 -27.53 -5.51
CA SER A 350 24.83 -27.02 -6.06
C SER A 350 24.80 -25.50 -6.23
N ALA A 351 25.97 -24.86 -6.13
CA ALA A 351 26.10 -23.43 -6.40
C ALA A 351 25.72 -23.05 -7.83
N GLU A 352 26.00 -23.92 -8.80
CA GLU A 352 25.62 -23.75 -10.19
C GLU A 352 24.10 -23.68 -10.35
N PHE A 353 23.37 -24.61 -9.71
CA PHE A 353 21.90 -24.62 -9.73
C PHE A 353 21.30 -23.36 -9.08
N VAL A 354 21.88 -22.90 -7.97
CA VAL A 354 21.49 -21.61 -7.35
C VAL A 354 21.74 -20.45 -8.30
N GLY A 355 22.91 -20.40 -8.94
CA GLY A 355 23.25 -19.35 -9.90
C GLY A 355 22.30 -19.28 -11.08
N ALA A 356 22.01 -20.43 -11.70
CA ALA A 356 21.08 -20.55 -12.81
C ALA A 356 19.65 -20.14 -12.39
N THR A 357 19.19 -20.62 -11.24
CA THR A 357 17.86 -20.27 -10.71
C THR A 357 17.75 -18.78 -10.44
N LEU A 358 18.74 -18.18 -9.77
CA LEU A 358 18.75 -16.74 -9.53
C LEU A 358 18.80 -15.94 -10.83
N ALA A 359 19.51 -16.43 -11.84
CA ALA A 359 19.53 -15.78 -13.15
C ALA A 359 18.15 -15.74 -13.79
N ASP A 360 17.46 -16.87 -13.81
CA ASP A 360 16.12 -16.99 -14.40
C ASP A 360 15.06 -16.22 -13.59
N THR A 361 14.97 -16.47 -12.28
CA THR A 361 14.00 -15.81 -11.40
C THR A 361 14.15 -14.29 -11.45
N LEU A 362 15.38 -13.76 -11.41
CA LEU A 362 15.60 -12.31 -11.47
C LEU A 362 15.33 -11.71 -12.84
N LEU A 363 15.25 -12.46 -13.93
CA LEU A 363 14.79 -11.93 -15.21
C LEU A 363 13.25 -11.85 -15.28
N GLN A 364 12.56 -12.73 -14.56
CA GLN A 364 11.11 -12.84 -14.62
C GLN A 364 10.36 -11.91 -13.68
N LEU A 365 11.01 -11.27 -12.70
CA LEU A 365 10.31 -10.41 -11.72
C LEU A 365 9.70 -9.16 -12.39
N PRO A 366 8.35 -9.03 -12.50
CA PRO A 366 7.68 -7.97 -13.27
C PRO A 366 7.83 -6.57 -12.66
N TRP A 367 8.23 -6.47 -11.39
CA TRP A 367 8.56 -5.19 -10.77
C TRP A 367 9.95 -4.68 -11.19
N LEU A 368 10.73 -5.45 -11.95
CA LEU A 368 12.02 -5.02 -12.49
C LEU A 368 11.88 -4.15 -13.74
N GLU A 369 10.90 -4.43 -14.60
CA GLU A 369 10.55 -3.62 -15.77
C GLU A 369 9.88 -2.29 -15.39
N ASN A 370 9.24 -2.24 -14.21
CA ASN A 370 8.36 -1.13 -13.87
C ASN A 370 9.04 0.19 -13.42
N GLN A 371 10.38 0.31 -13.45
CA GLN A 371 11.06 1.57 -13.08
C GLN A 371 11.89 2.25 -14.19
N ALA A 372 12.23 1.60 -15.29
CA ALA A 372 12.88 2.25 -16.43
C ALA A 372 11.94 2.36 -17.64
N GLU A 373 12.19 3.34 -18.50
CA GLU A 373 11.37 3.78 -19.62
C GLU A 373 11.16 2.68 -20.69
N GLY A 374 10.02 1.96 -20.67
CA GLY A 374 9.40 1.34 -21.86
C GLY A 374 10.27 0.53 -22.83
N ARG A 375 11.47 0.11 -22.44
CA ARG A 375 12.42 -0.68 -23.23
C ARG A 375 12.55 -2.04 -22.56
N PRO A 376 12.63 -3.14 -23.33
CA PRO A 376 12.88 -4.47 -22.77
C PRO A 376 14.13 -4.41 -21.88
N GLY A 377 13.98 -4.82 -20.62
CA GLY A 377 14.99 -4.66 -19.59
C GLY A 377 16.17 -5.61 -19.76
N GLY A 378 17.29 -5.12 -20.27
CA GLY A 378 18.56 -5.86 -20.26
C GLY A 378 19.22 -5.88 -18.87
N ALA A 379 20.16 -6.81 -18.65
CA ALA A 379 20.91 -7.00 -17.40
C ALA A 379 21.50 -5.70 -16.79
N ALA A 380 21.89 -4.73 -17.64
CA ALA A 380 22.40 -3.43 -17.22
C ALA A 380 21.43 -2.59 -16.36
N GLN A 381 20.11 -2.76 -16.49
CA GLN A 381 19.11 -2.04 -15.67
C GLN A 381 18.95 -2.60 -14.25
N LEU A 382 19.49 -3.81 -14.00
CA LEU A 382 19.45 -4.48 -12.70
C LEU A 382 20.64 -4.11 -11.79
N ALA A 383 21.68 -3.50 -12.36
CA ALA A 383 22.89 -3.12 -11.64
C ALA A 383 22.60 -2.21 -10.44
N GLY A 384 23.18 -2.54 -9.28
CA GLY A 384 23.04 -1.77 -8.04
C GLY A 384 21.75 -2.01 -7.25
N ARG A 385 20.85 -2.88 -7.72
CA ARG A 385 19.63 -3.25 -6.97
C ARG A 385 19.95 -4.25 -5.84
N ARG A 386 19.23 -4.11 -4.73
CA ARG A 386 19.30 -5.00 -3.57
C ARG A 386 17.92 -5.58 -3.31
N TRP A 387 17.83 -6.89 -3.14
CA TRP A 387 16.61 -7.57 -2.71
C TRP A 387 16.85 -8.21 -1.37
N CYS A 388 15.95 -7.99 -0.41
CA CYS A 388 16.03 -8.65 0.89
C CYS A 388 15.03 -9.80 0.92
N LEU A 389 15.51 -10.99 1.27
CA LEU A 389 14.71 -12.10 1.77
C LEU A 389 14.87 -12.17 3.29
N GLY A 390 13.86 -12.62 4.03
CA GLY A 390 13.86 -12.63 5.49
C GLY A 390 13.07 -11.48 6.11
N LEU A 391 13.48 -11.08 7.32
CA LEU A 391 12.93 -9.93 8.03
C LEU A 391 13.50 -8.61 7.47
N ILE A 392 12.66 -7.60 7.38
CA ILE A 392 13.06 -6.22 7.06
C ILE A 392 12.43 -5.27 8.08
N SER A 393 13.06 -4.11 8.26
CA SER A 393 12.52 -3.03 9.10
C SER A 393 11.96 -1.92 8.20
N PRO A 394 10.65 -1.91 7.89
CA PRO A 394 10.04 -0.83 7.12
C PRO A 394 9.92 0.46 7.94
N ARG A 395 9.96 0.34 9.28
CA ARG A 395 9.91 1.43 10.26
C ARG A 395 10.79 1.06 11.45
N PRO A 396 11.43 2.02 12.12
CA PRO A 396 12.20 1.76 13.34
C PRO A 396 11.40 0.93 14.35
N GLY A 397 12.02 -0.12 14.91
CA GLY A 397 11.40 -0.98 15.93
C GLY A 397 10.36 -1.99 15.44
N GLN A 398 10.00 -1.99 14.16
CA GLN A 398 9.07 -2.98 13.59
C GLN A 398 9.80 -3.87 12.58
N LEU A 399 9.73 -5.18 12.77
CA LEU A 399 10.21 -6.17 11.80
C LEU A 399 9.03 -6.86 11.11
N THR A 400 9.13 -7.03 9.79
CA THR A 400 8.14 -7.78 9.00
C THR A 400 8.82 -8.61 7.94
N ILE A 401 8.17 -9.67 7.48
CA ILE A 401 8.66 -10.47 6.36
C ILE A 401 8.68 -9.63 5.07
N SER A 402 9.79 -9.70 4.35
CA SER A 402 9.97 -8.95 3.11
C SER A 402 8.90 -9.31 2.06
N LYS A 403 8.61 -8.38 1.14
CA LYS A 403 7.74 -8.69 0.00
C LYS A 403 8.34 -9.80 -0.88
N ALA A 404 9.67 -9.80 -1.05
CA ALA A 404 10.35 -10.77 -1.90
C ALA A 404 10.25 -12.19 -1.32
N THR A 405 10.39 -12.38 0.00
CA THR A 405 10.21 -13.70 0.63
C THR A 405 8.79 -14.25 0.49
N ARG A 406 7.79 -13.38 0.50
CA ARG A 406 6.39 -13.78 0.27
C ARG A 406 6.13 -14.12 -1.21
N ALA A 407 6.76 -13.37 -2.12
CA ALA A 407 6.59 -13.58 -3.54
C ALA A 407 7.39 -14.77 -4.08
N LEU A 408 8.53 -15.08 -3.46
CA LEU A 408 9.49 -16.10 -3.91
C LEU A 408 9.73 -17.17 -2.82
N PRO A 409 8.71 -17.93 -2.41
CA PRO A 409 8.84 -18.96 -1.36
C PRO A 409 9.84 -20.09 -1.69
N ASN A 410 9.81 -20.66 -2.90
CA ASN A 410 10.72 -21.69 -3.40
C ASN A 410 12.14 -21.16 -3.62
N THR A 411 12.33 -20.01 -4.26
CA THR A 411 13.68 -19.40 -4.34
C THR A 411 14.23 -19.14 -2.94
N THR A 412 13.40 -18.66 -2.01
CA THR A 412 13.82 -18.47 -0.62
C THR A 412 14.25 -19.80 0.02
N ARG A 413 13.45 -20.87 -0.14
CA ARG A 413 13.79 -22.22 0.36
C ARG A 413 15.05 -22.79 -0.28
N LEU A 414 15.27 -22.52 -1.56
CA LEU A 414 16.47 -22.95 -2.28
C LEU A 414 17.72 -22.33 -1.66
N LEU A 415 17.69 -21.01 -1.43
CA LEU A 415 18.80 -20.27 -0.86
C LEU A 415 19.05 -20.64 0.61
N THR A 416 18.01 -20.82 1.41
CA THR A 416 18.15 -21.25 2.81
C THR A 416 18.72 -22.66 2.89
N ARG A 417 18.30 -23.58 2.01
CA ARG A 417 18.85 -24.92 1.92
C ARG A 417 20.32 -24.93 1.47
N PHE A 418 20.68 -24.12 0.47
CA PHE A 418 22.07 -23.95 0.07
C PHE A 418 22.92 -23.42 1.24
N ALA A 419 22.46 -22.36 1.92
CA ALA A 419 23.15 -21.81 3.07
C ALA A 419 23.28 -22.85 4.21
N GLU A 420 22.21 -23.56 4.55
CA GLU A 420 22.22 -24.62 5.56
C GLU A 420 23.25 -25.70 5.24
N GLN A 421 23.31 -26.18 4.00
CA GLN A 421 24.29 -27.18 3.58
C GLN A 421 25.74 -26.68 3.70
N GLN A 422 26.01 -25.44 3.29
CA GLN A 422 27.35 -24.84 3.42
C GLN A 422 27.74 -24.64 4.89
N LEU A 423 26.81 -24.15 5.73
CA LEU A 423 27.05 -23.92 7.16
C LEU A 423 27.28 -25.22 7.96
N LEU A 424 26.70 -26.34 7.51
CA LEU A 424 26.91 -27.64 8.12
C LEU A 424 28.23 -28.29 7.67
N ALA A 425 28.71 -27.97 6.46
CA ALA A 425 29.94 -28.51 5.90
C ALA A 425 31.20 -27.78 6.36
N GLU A 426 31.09 -26.51 6.74
CA GLU A 426 32.23 -25.70 7.19
C GLU A 426 32.34 -25.67 8.73
N ASP A 427 33.48 -26.12 9.25
CA ASP A 427 33.77 -26.08 10.68
C ASP A 427 33.74 -24.62 11.21
N GLY A 428 33.09 -24.43 12.36
CA GLY A 428 32.94 -23.11 12.99
C GLY A 428 31.73 -22.30 12.53
N LEU A 429 31.05 -22.71 11.46
CA LEU A 429 29.83 -22.05 10.95
C LEU A 429 28.51 -22.67 11.43
N GLN A 430 28.60 -23.75 12.21
CA GLN A 430 27.44 -24.51 12.71
C GLN A 430 26.52 -23.67 13.60
N ASP A 431 27.05 -22.68 14.35
CA ASP A 431 26.22 -21.78 15.17
C ASP A 431 25.79 -20.50 14.43
N PHE A 432 26.03 -20.37 13.12
CA PHE A 432 25.61 -19.18 12.39
C PHE A 432 24.07 -19.06 12.36
N ARG A 433 23.58 -17.84 12.59
CA ARG A 433 22.17 -17.47 12.55
C ARG A 433 21.99 -16.18 11.75
N TYR A 434 20.87 -16.07 11.04
CA TYR A 434 20.56 -14.91 10.21
C TYR A 434 19.06 -14.64 10.17
N THR A 435 18.71 -13.36 10.10
CA THR A 435 17.33 -12.90 9.92
C THR A 435 17.03 -12.52 8.48
N THR A 436 18.07 -12.23 7.71
CA THR A 436 17.97 -11.62 6.37
C THR A 436 19.00 -12.21 5.41
N MET A 437 18.62 -12.39 4.15
CA MET A 437 19.51 -12.59 3.02
C MET A 437 19.35 -11.43 2.03
N GLN A 438 20.42 -10.72 1.70
CA GLN A 438 20.44 -9.70 0.68
C GLN A 438 21.00 -10.26 -0.62
N ILE A 439 20.22 -10.18 -1.70
CA ILE A 439 20.64 -10.48 -3.06
C ILE A 439 21.10 -9.17 -3.71
N HIS A 440 22.28 -9.14 -4.32
CA HIS A 440 22.79 -8.02 -5.10
C HIS A 440 23.00 -8.46 -6.55
N VAL A 441 22.65 -7.61 -7.53
CA VAL A 441 22.95 -7.82 -8.95
C VAL A 441 23.85 -6.71 -9.45
N ASP A 442 24.92 -7.10 -10.13
CA ASP A 442 25.94 -6.25 -10.78
C ASP A 442 26.26 -4.99 -9.98
N ALA A 443 27.04 -5.23 -8.93
CA ALA A 443 27.25 -4.29 -7.87
C ALA A 443 28.08 -3.10 -8.36
N GLY A 444 27.44 -1.95 -8.56
CA GLY A 444 28.08 -0.62 -8.48
C GLY A 444 28.77 -0.34 -7.13
N GLU A 445 28.88 -1.35 -6.28
CA GLU A 445 29.52 -1.41 -4.97
C GLU A 445 30.80 -2.26 -4.99
N VAL A 446 31.15 -2.91 -6.12
CA VAL A 446 32.45 -3.58 -6.27
C VAL A 446 33.56 -2.55 -6.11
N GLY A 447 34.58 -2.89 -5.33
CA GLY A 447 35.71 -2.01 -5.00
C GLY A 447 35.41 -0.92 -3.98
N LYS A 448 34.17 -0.81 -3.46
CA LYS A 448 33.83 0.17 -2.43
C LYS A 448 33.97 -0.43 -1.04
N VAL A 449 34.95 0.06 -0.27
CA VAL A 449 35.13 -0.27 1.15
C VAL A 449 33.93 0.23 1.96
N ARG A 450 33.36 -0.64 2.79
CA ARG A 450 32.20 -0.33 3.64
C ARG A 450 32.20 -1.14 4.93
N ALA A 451 31.39 -0.69 5.90
CA ALA A 451 31.08 -1.41 7.12
C ALA A 451 29.59 -1.24 7.46
N SER A 452 29.04 -2.18 8.23
CA SER A 452 27.62 -2.28 8.57
C SER A 452 27.40 -2.24 10.07
N GLU A 453 26.86 -1.13 10.57
CA GLU A 453 26.51 -0.94 11.98
C GLU A 453 25.22 -1.70 12.38
N VAL A 454 24.41 -2.11 11.40
CA VAL A 454 23.08 -2.70 11.66
C VAL A 454 23.12 -4.21 11.96
N CYS A 455 24.28 -4.84 11.82
CA CYS A 455 24.46 -6.28 12.05
C CYS A 455 24.76 -6.57 13.53
N ALA A 456 24.08 -7.57 14.10
CA ALA A 456 24.30 -8.06 15.46
C ALA A 456 25.61 -8.83 15.60
N GLY A 457 26.08 -9.48 14.54
CA GLY A 457 27.21 -10.41 14.61
C GLY A 457 27.80 -10.70 13.23
N PRO A 458 28.38 -11.89 13.03
CA PRO A 458 28.98 -12.24 11.74
C PRO A 458 27.93 -12.23 10.62
N ALA A 459 28.42 -12.07 9.40
CA ALA A 459 27.68 -12.25 8.17
C ALA A 459 28.37 -13.32 7.32
N CYS A 460 27.64 -13.91 6.38
CA CYS A 460 28.25 -14.75 5.37
C CYS A 460 27.93 -14.22 3.97
N ALA A 461 28.84 -14.43 3.02
CA ALA A 461 28.65 -14.03 1.64
C ALA A 461 28.98 -15.15 0.66
N ALA A 462 28.20 -15.26 -0.41
CA ALA A 462 28.50 -16.12 -1.55
C ALA A 462 28.17 -15.40 -2.85
N ALA A 463 28.82 -15.77 -3.93
CA ALA A 463 28.56 -15.21 -5.24
C ALA A 463 28.31 -16.28 -6.30
N PHE A 464 27.42 -15.96 -7.24
CA PHE A 464 26.93 -16.87 -8.27
C PHE A 464 26.89 -16.20 -9.64
N GLY A 465 27.22 -16.97 -10.67
CA GLY A 465 27.27 -16.53 -12.06
C GLY A 465 28.54 -16.99 -12.75
N ASP A 466 28.62 -16.71 -14.05
CA ASP A 466 29.79 -17.02 -14.86
C ASP A 466 30.77 -15.84 -14.83
N PHE A 467 31.63 -15.84 -13.83
CA PHE A 467 32.77 -14.93 -13.71
C PHE A 467 33.99 -15.70 -13.22
N GLY A 468 35.19 -15.13 -13.34
CA GLY A 468 36.42 -15.71 -12.79
C GLY A 468 36.41 -15.81 -11.26
N ALA A 469 37.54 -15.54 -10.59
CA ALA A 469 37.55 -15.44 -9.14
C ALA A 469 36.85 -14.15 -8.69
N LEU A 470 35.92 -14.24 -7.74
CA LEU A 470 35.39 -13.07 -7.05
C LEU A 470 35.73 -13.19 -5.57
N GLU A 471 36.49 -12.22 -5.09
CA GLU A 471 37.05 -12.27 -3.77
C GLU A 471 36.35 -11.26 -2.85
N LEU A 472 36.07 -11.69 -1.63
CA LEU A 472 35.74 -10.82 -0.52
C LEU A 472 37.05 -10.35 0.12
N TRP A 473 37.25 -9.03 0.17
CA TRP A 473 38.32 -8.43 0.94
C TRP A 473 37.77 -7.98 2.30
N THR A 474 38.45 -8.35 3.38
CA THR A 474 38.10 -7.95 4.75
C THR A 474 39.31 -7.40 5.48
N MET A 475 39.16 -6.25 6.14
CA MET A 475 40.17 -5.69 7.02
C MET A 475 40.40 -6.62 8.21
N GLY A 476 41.66 -6.94 8.47
CA GLY A 476 42.06 -7.89 9.50
C GLY A 476 43.53 -7.73 9.86
N ASP A 477 43.86 -8.17 11.06
CA ASP A 477 45.22 -8.09 11.59
C ASP A 477 46.06 -9.14 10.85
N GLY A 478 47.22 -8.75 10.33
CA GLY A 478 48.06 -9.62 9.50
C GLY A 478 47.59 -9.79 8.05
N GLY A 479 46.68 -8.94 7.55
CA GLY A 479 46.34 -8.91 6.14
C GLY A 479 47.50 -8.42 5.26
N GLU A 480 47.73 -9.07 4.12
CA GLU A 480 48.82 -8.72 3.19
C GLU A 480 48.35 -7.95 1.96
N VAL A 481 47.03 -7.84 1.79
CA VAL A 481 46.44 -7.25 0.59
C VAL A 481 46.00 -5.82 0.86
N PRO A 482 46.56 -4.82 0.14
CA PRO A 482 46.15 -3.44 0.29
C PRO A 482 44.82 -3.15 -0.42
N MET A 483 44.02 -2.29 0.19
CA MET A 483 42.81 -1.72 -0.38
C MET A 483 42.77 -0.21 -0.12
N HIS A 484 42.43 0.57 -1.15
CA HIS A 484 42.27 2.01 -1.03
C HIS A 484 40.82 2.37 -0.67
N VAL A 485 40.67 3.26 0.30
CA VAL A 485 39.38 3.83 0.69
C VAL A 485 38.97 4.86 -0.36
N ALA A 486 37.97 4.55 -1.18
CA ALA A 486 37.49 5.46 -2.24
C ALA A 486 36.60 6.60 -1.71
N GLY A 487 36.04 6.45 -0.50
CA GLY A 487 35.09 7.39 0.09
C GLY A 487 34.89 7.11 1.59
N PRO A 488 34.14 7.95 2.31
CA PRO A 488 33.92 7.77 3.74
C PRO A 488 33.36 6.39 4.10
N VAL A 489 33.91 5.76 5.14
CA VAL A 489 33.47 4.46 5.65
C VAL A 489 32.64 4.66 6.91
N ARG A 490 31.34 4.35 6.83
CA ARG A 490 30.42 4.50 7.97
C ARG A 490 30.90 3.70 9.19
N GLY A 491 30.89 4.31 10.36
CA GLY A 491 31.39 3.73 11.62
C GLY A 491 32.91 3.89 11.84
N PHE A 492 33.63 4.43 10.85
CA PHE A 492 35.08 4.63 10.90
C PHE A 492 35.43 6.07 10.48
N PRO A 493 35.13 7.08 11.32
CA PRO A 493 35.32 8.49 10.97
C PRO A 493 36.77 8.87 10.71
N ASP A 494 37.72 8.11 11.26
CA ASP A 494 39.16 8.35 11.09
C ASP A 494 39.67 7.88 9.71
N LEU A 495 38.91 7.07 8.98
CA LEU A 495 39.27 6.61 7.65
C LEU A 495 38.90 7.63 6.58
N ARG A 496 39.92 8.14 5.88
CA ARG A 496 39.81 9.17 4.86
C ARG A 496 39.91 8.58 3.45
N PRO A 497 39.28 9.21 2.44
CA PRO A 497 39.51 8.85 1.05
C PRO A 497 41.01 8.91 0.70
N GLY A 498 41.53 7.84 0.10
CA GLY A 498 42.95 7.66 -0.22
C GLY A 498 43.70 6.76 0.76
N ASP A 499 43.20 6.59 1.99
CA ASP A 499 43.83 5.73 3.00
C ASP A 499 43.99 4.30 2.48
N ARG A 500 45.11 3.67 2.86
CA ARG A 500 45.46 2.30 2.50
C ARG A 500 45.23 1.39 3.69
N LEU A 501 44.27 0.48 3.55
CA LEU A 501 43.96 -0.54 4.53
C LEU A 501 44.58 -1.87 4.14
N MET A 502 45.04 -2.63 5.13
CA MET A 502 45.53 -3.99 4.93
C MET A 502 44.46 -5.00 5.32
N GLY A 503 44.30 -6.05 4.51
CA GLY A 503 43.28 -7.06 4.72
C GLY A 503 43.60 -8.38 4.03
N THR A 504 42.66 -9.32 4.13
CA THR A 504 42.76 -10.66 3.55
C THR A 504 41.74 -10.82 2.43
N ARG A 505 42.05 -11.68 1.46
CA ARG A 505 41.15 -12.06 0.36
C ARG A 505 40.62 -13.46 0.59
N ARG A 506 39.35 -13.68 0.29
CA ARG A 506 38.72 -15.00 0.33
C ARG A 506 37.85 -15.17 -0.90
N ASP A 507 38.01 -16.27 -1.63
CA ASP A 507 37.12 -16.59 -2.74
C ASP A 507 35.72 -16.92 -2.22
N ILE A 508 34.71 -16.26 -2.77
CA ILE A 508 33.30 -16.45 -2.42
C ILE A 508 32.48 -17.06 -3.56
N LYS A 509 33.11 -17.47 -4.67
CA LYS A 509 32.40 -18.06 -5.81
C LYS A 509 31.82 -19.41 -5.40
N GLY A 510 30.48 -19.48 -5.38
CA GLY A 510 29.73 -20.68 -5.03
C GLY A 510 29.94 -21.19 -3.61
N ARG A 511 30.52 -20.39 -2.72
CA ARG A 511 30.87 -20.76 -1.35
C ARG A 511 30.46 -19.69 -0.37
N LEU A 512 29.95 -20.10 0.78
CA LEU A 512 29.48 -19.19 1.81
C LEU A 512 30.64 -18.87 2.77
N VAL A 513 31.18 -17.65 2.71
CA VAL A 513 32.33 -17.25 3.54
C VAL A 513 31.89 -16.32 4.65
N GLN A 514 32.25 -16.69 5.90
CA GLN A 514 32.02 -15.85 7.06
C GLN A 514 32.94 -14.63 7.10
N PHE A 515 32.41 -13.49 7.52
CA PHE A 515 33.17 -12.28 7.83
C PHE A 515 32.47 -11.45 8.90
N ASP A 516 33.20 -10.50 9.50
CA ASP A 516 32.58 -9.48 10.36
C ASP A 516 32.13 -8.29 9.50
N PRO A 517 30.83 -8.09 9.28
CA PRO A 517 30.32 -6.99 8.45
C PRO A 517 30.52 -5.62 9.10
N ARG A 518 30.87 -5.57 10.40
CA ARG A 518 31.17 -4.32 11.13
C ARG A 518 32.59 -3.84 10.87
N ARG A 519 33.48 -4.69 10.36
CA ARG A 519 34.81 -4.26 9.89
C ARG A 519 34.74 -3.81 8.43
N PRO A 520 35.63 -2.89 7.99
CA PRO A 520 35.75 -2.51 6.60
C PRO A 520 35.96 -3.74 5.69
N HIS A 521 35.10 -3.87 4.69
CA HIS A 521 35.13 -4.96 3.72
C HIS A 521 34.68 -4.46 2.34
N CYS A 522 35.02 -5.17 1.28
CA CYS A 522 34.51 -4.90 -0.07
C CYS A 522 34.54 -6.15 -0.96
N TRP A 523 33.78 -6.10 -2.05
CA TRP A 523 33.86 -7.10 -3.11
C TRP A 523 34.93 -6.67 -4.09
N LEU A 524 35.93 -7.52 -4.35
CA LEU A 524 36.95 -7.22 -5.35
C LEU A 524 36.42 -7.50 -6.75
N PRO A 525 36.81 -6.70 -7.75
CA PRO A 525 36.50 -7.04 -9.13
C PRO A 525 37.21 -8.36 -9.48
N ALA A 526 36.43 -9.37 -9.88
CA ALA A 526 36.96 -10.39 -10.78
C ALA A 526 37.52 -9.65 -12.02
N GLY A 527 38.61 -10.14 -12.61
CA GLY A 527 39.20 -9.58 -13.84
C GLY A 527 38.14 -9.22 -14.91
N ALA A 528 38.53 -8.40 -15.90
CA ALA A 528 37.62 -7.81 -16.89
C ALA A 528 36.53 -8.82 -17.32
N PRO A 529 35.24 -8.52 -17.07
CA PRO A 529 34.17 -9.49 -17.30
C PRO A 529 34.17 -9.92 -18.77
N SER A 530 34.23 -11.23 -19.02
CA SER A 530 33.86 -11.77 -20.32
C SER A 530 32.36 -11.53 -20.48
N SER A 531 32.02 -10.56 -21.32
CA SER A 531 30.68 -10.13 -21.77
C SER A 531 29.42 -10.76 -21.13
N ALA A 532 28.53 -9.87 -20.66
CA ALA A 532 27.07 -9.99 -20.49
C ALA A 532 26.47 -10.67 -19.25
N ASP A 533 27.20 -11.49 -18.49
CA ASP A 533 26.58 -12.15 -17.31
C ASP A 533 26.72 -11.34 -16.01
N ALA A 534 25.58 -10.86 -15.53
CA ALA A 534 25.51 -10.06 -14.30
C ALA A 534 25.92 -10.88 -13.07
N ARG A 535 26.82 -10.32 -12.24
CA ARG A 535 27.28 -10.95 -11.00
C ARG A 535 26.16 -10.92 -9.95
N ARG A 536 25.89 -12.04 -9.29
CA ARG A 536 24.85 -12.15 -8.25
C ARG A 536 25.49 -12.49 -6.92
N PHE A 537 25.21 -11.70 -5.89
CA PHE A 537 25.77 -11.89 -4.55
C PHE A 537 24.63 -12.21 -3.59
N ILE A 538 24.84 -13.15 -2.68
CA ILE A 538 24.02 -13.26 -1.48
C ILE A 538 24.86 -12.86 -0.27
N VAL A 539 24.25 -12.08 0.62
CA VAL A 539 24.83 -11.73 1.93
C VAL A 539 23.82 -12.08 2.99
N THR A 540 24.13 -13.02 3.86
CA THR A 540 23.27 -13.42 4.97
C THR A 540 23.76 -12.76 6.25
N PHE A 541 22.85 -12.16 7.03
CA PHE A 541 23.21 -11.48 8.28
C PHE A 541 22.03 -11.47 9.27
N SER A 542 22.37 -11.30 10.55
CA SER A 542 21.42 -11.02 11.61
C SER A 542 21.37 -9.52 11.88
N SER A 543 20.17 -8.94 11.82
CA SER A 543 19.91 -7.59 12.33
C SER A 543 20.17 -7.52 13.83
N ARG A 544 20.59 -6.36 14.35
CA ARG A 544 20.75 -6.15 15.81
C ARG A 544 19.48 -6.45 16.61
N ALA A 545 18.32 -6.11 16.05
CA ALA A 545 17.02 -6.45 16.63
C ALA A 545 16.75 -7.96 16.64
N GLY A 546 17.54 -8.79 15.95
CA GLY A 546 17.27 -10.21 15.77
C GLY A 546 15.86 -10.43 15.22
N CYS A 547 15.07 -11.23 15.93
CA CYS A 547 13.63 -11.39 15.71
C CYS A 547 12.77 -10.56 16.69
N LEU A 548 13.40 -9.81 17.61
CA LEU A 548 12.69 -8.98 18.58
C LEU A 548 11.89 -7.90 17.83
N GLY A 549 10.59 -7.82 18.12
CA GLY A 549 9.67 -6.91 17.42
C GLY A 549 9.15 -7.43 16.07
N ALA A 550 9.47 -8.66 15.68
CA ALA A 550 8.76 -9.36 14.60
C ALA A 550 7.46 -9.97 15.14
N GLU A 551 6.39 -9.91 14.35
CA GLU A 551 5.16 -10.64 14.66
C GLU A 551 5.41 -12.16 14.58
N GLU A 552 4.78 -12.95 15.46
CA GLU A 552 4.99 -14.42 15.56
C GLU A 552 4.84 -15.15 14.22
N TRP A 553 3.83 -14.78 13.42
CA TRP A 553 3.63 -15.39 12.09
C TRP A 553 4.77 -15.08 11.11
N CYS A 554 5.47 -13.94 11.24
CA CYS A 554 6.65 -13.64 10.41
C CYS A 554 7.78 -14.59 10.77
N VAL A 555 7.98 -14.84 12.07
CA VAL A 555 8.98 -15.79 12.58
C VAL A 555 8.66 -17.19 12.07
N GLN A 556 7.41 -17.65 12.25
CA GLN A 556 6.98 -18.97 11.79
C GLN A 556 7.14 -19.14 10.27
N ALA A 557 6.73 -18.13 9.48
CA ALA A 557 6.87 -18.18 8.03
C ALA A 557 8.33 -18.30 7.56
N LEU A 558 9.29 -17.79 8.33
CA LEU A 558 10.72 -17.95 8.06
C LEU A 558 11.25 -19.31 8.51
N LEU A 559 10.79 -19.82 9.65
CA LEU A 559 11.10 -21.17 10.10
C LEU A 559 10.59 -22.23 9.10
N ASP A 560 9.38 -22.07 8.57
CA ASP A 560 8.80 -22.92 7.51
C ASP A 560 9.61 -22.86 6.20
N ARG A 561 10.44 -21.82 6.05
CA ARG A 561 11.39 -21.63 4.94
C ARG A 561 12.82 -21.98 5.34
N ARG A 562 13.02 -22.62 6.49
CA ARG A 562 14.32 -23.08 7.05
C ARG A 562 15.32 -21.97 7.37
N PHE A 563 14.85 -20.78 7.71
CA PHE A 563 15.76 -19.78 8.30
C PHE A 563 16.27 -20.28 9.66
N ARG A 564 17.58 -20.18 9.86
CA ARG A 564 18.21 -20.37 11.18
C ARG A 564 18.20 -19.04 11.92
N LEU A 565 17.05 -18.70 12.51
CA LEU A 565 16.85 -17.42 13.17
C LEU A 565 17.67 -17.32 14.47
N PRO A 566 18.22 -16.14 14.82
CA PRO A 566 18.95 -15.95 16.06
C PRO A 566 17.99 -15.98 17.26
N ASP A 567 18.37 -16.72 18.30
CA ASP A 567 17.71 -16.67 19.61
C ASP A 567 18.36 -15.59 20.51
N ALA A 568 17.76 -15.37 21.69
CA ALA A 568 18.26 -14.37 22.64
C ALA A 568 19.71 -14.65 23.06
N ALA A 569 20.04 -15.91 23.36
CA ALA A 569 21.39 -16.31 23.78
C ALA A 569 22.44 -16.06 22.68
N TRP A 570 22.08 -16.31 21.41
CA TRP A 570 22.93 -16.02 20.27
C TRP A 570 23.19 -14.52 20.12
N LEU A 571 22.15 -13.71 20.27
CA LEU A 571 22.23 -12.24 20.18
C LEU A 571 23.09 -11.66 21.32
N GLU A 572 22.93 -12.17 22.54
CA GLU A 572 23.77 -11.81 23.69
C GLU A 572 25.24 -12.14 23.43
N ARG A 573 25.55 -13.37 23.00
CA ARG A 573 26.93 -13.79 22.71
C ARG A 573 27.62 -12.95 21.63
N HIS A 574 26.88 -12.48 20.63
CA HIS A 574 27.46 -11.80 19.47
C HIS A 574 27.42 -10.28 19.54
N GLY A 575 26.88 -9.71 20.64
CA GLY A 575 27.00 -8.28 20.95
C GLY A 575 25.79 -7.45 20.55
N ALA A 576 24.57 -7.99 20.65
CA ALA A 576 23.36 -7.17 20.64
C ALA A 576 23.08 -6.47 22.00
N ALA A 577 23.84 -6.79 23.05
CA ALA A 577 23.56 -6.36 24.43
C ALA A 577 23.88 -4.89 24.74
N ASP A 578 24.71 -4.20 23.93
CA ASP A 578 25.12 -2.81 24.19
C ASP A 578 24.77 -1.87 23.01
N ALA A 579 23.49 -1.78 22.68
CA ALA A 579 22.96 -0.62 21.94
C ALA A 579 22.15 0.23 22.92
N PRO A 580 22.43 1.54 23.08
CA PRO A 580 21.61 2.42 23.91
C PRO A 580 20.16 2.53 23.41
#